data_AF-A0A418GCU1-F1
#
_entry.id   AF-A0A418GCU1-F1
#
_cell.length_a   1.000
_cell.length_b   1.000
_cell.length_c   1.000
_cell.angle_alpha   90.00
_cell.angle_beta   90.00
_cell.angle_gamma   90.00
#
_symmetry.space_group_name_H-M   'P 1'
#
loop_
_entity.id
_entity.type
_entity.pdbx_description
1 polymer ?
#
loop_
_entity_poly.entity_id
_entity_poly.type
_entity_poly.pdbx_seq_one_letter_code
_entity_poly.pdbx_strand_id
1 'polypeptide(L)' 'MSTRINLWRALFGEKPRILLENSDFTVTSFRYDSGVEGLKIANSRGHLIILPWMGQMI' A
#
# COMPACT_ATOMS: atom_id res chain seq x y z
N MET A 1 11.37 -4.06 15.98
CA MET A 1 9.97 -3.58 16.16
C MET A 1 9.11 -4.18 15.05
N SER A 2 7.85 -4.52 15.33
CA SER A 2 6.90 -5.00 14.32
C SER A 2 5.77 -3.99 14.20
N THR A 3 5.53 -3.49 12.99
CA THR A 3 4.39 -2.62 12.70
C THR A 3 3.31 -3.44 12.01
N ARG A 4 2.07 -3.36 12.48
CA ARG A 4 0.92 -4.04 11.90
C ARG A 4 -0.10 -3.02 11.44
N ILE A 5 -0.52 -3.14 10.19
CA ILE A 5 -1.59 -2.35 9.60
C ILE A 5 -2.64 -3.33 9.11
N ASN A 6 -3.85 -3.20 9.62
CA ASN A 6 -4.99 -3.94 9.11
C ASN A 6 -5.43 -3.26 7.79
N LEU A 7 -5.80 -4.03 6.78
CA LEU A 7 -6.21 -3.50 5.48
C LEU A 7 -7.70 -3.73 5.24
N TRP A 8 -8.40 -2.66 4.88
CA TRP A 8 -9.79 -2.67 4.47
C TRP A 8 -9.88 -2.09 3.07
N ARG A 9 -10.75 -2.63 2.21
CA ARG A 9 -10.91 -2.14 0.82
C ARG A 9 -11.26 -0.65 0.76
N ALA A 10 -12.00 -0.14 1.76
CA ALA A 10 -12.33 1.28 1.89
C ALA A 10 -11.12 2.22 2.05
N LEU A 11 -9.92 1.69 2.37
CA LEU A 11 -8.68 2.46 2.41
C LEU A 11 -8.12 2.75 1.00
N PHE A 12 -8.67 2.14 -0.05
CA PHE A 12 -8.19 2.21 -1.42
C PHE A 12 -9.24 2.95 -2.25
N GLY A 13 -9.02 4.26 -2.41
CA GLY A 13 -9.89 5.14 -3.19
C GLY A 13 -9.24 5.58 -4.50
N GLU A 14 -9.94 6.46 -5.22
CA GLU A 14 -9.42 7.10 -6.45
C GLU A 14 -8.14 7.89 -6.19
N LYS A 15 -8.03 8.51 -5.02
CA LYS A 15 -6.84 9.25 -4.60
C LYS A 15 -5.94 8.37 -3.73
N PRO A 16 -4.63 8.29 -4.02
CA PRO A 16 -3.68 7.62 -3.15
C PRO A 16 -3.72 8.19 -1.72
N ARG A 17 -3.57 7.31 -0.73
CA ARG A 17 -3.62 7.65 0.69
C ARG A 17 -2.45 7.03 1.43
N ILE A 18 -1.75 7.83 2.23
CA ILE A 18 -0.71 7.34 3.14
C ILE A 18 -1.38 6.65 4.33
N LEU A 19 -1.02 5.38 4.56
CA LEU A 19 -1.49 4.56 5.68
C LEU A 19 -0.51 4.53 6.84
N LEU A 20 0.78 4.66 6.54
CA LEU A 20 1.86 4.72 7.51
C LEU A 20 3.03 5.50 6.89
N GLU A 21 3.67 6.32 7.69
CA GLU A 21 4.92 6.98 7.35
C GLU A 21 5.80 7.05 8.60
N ASN A 22 7.05 6.62 8.47
CA ASN A 22 8.06 6.70 9.51
C ASN A 22 9.45 6.86 8.89
N SER A 23 10.50 6.82 9.72
CA SER A 23 11.90 6.95 9.26
C SER A 23 12.35 5.86 8.30
N ASP A 24 11.71 4.69 8.35
CA ASP A 24 12.17 3.49 7.66
C ASP A 24 11.46 3.31 6.32
N PHE A 25 10.15 3.58 6.26
CA PHE A 25 9.34 3.43 5.04
C PHE A 25 8.00 4.17 5.10
N THR A 26 7.41 4.36 3.92
CA THR A 26 6.07 4.89 3.70
C THR A 26 5.19 3.82 3.03
N VAL A 27 3.97 3.63 3.54
CA VAL A 27 2.95 2.74 2.97
C VAL A 27 1.83 3.59 2.41
N THR A 28 1.55 3.45 1.12
CA THR A 28 0.50 4.18 0.39
C THR A 28 -0.49 3.20 -0.22
N SER A 29 -1.77 3.32 0.10
CA SER A 29 -2.84 2.64 -0.63
C SER A 29 -3.26 3.47 -1.84
N PHE A 30 -3.57 2.79 -2.93
CA PHE A 30 -4.10 3.43 -4.14
C PHE A 30 -4.94 2.42 -4.92
N ARG A 31 -5.75 2.90 -5.85
CA ARG A 31 -6.55 2.06 -6.73
C ARG A 31 -6.16 2.35 -8.17
N TYR A 32 -5.89 1.30 -8.94
CA TYR A 32 -5.72 1.41 -10.39
C TYR A 32 -7.06 1.74 -11.04
N ASP A 33 -7.04 2.34 -12.23
CA ASP A 33 -8.26 2.62 -13.02
C ASP A 33 -9.05 1.35 -13.36
N SER A 34 -8.39 0.20 -13.41
CA SER A 34 -9.02 -1.12 -13.54
C SER A 34 -9.87 -1.51 -12.32
N GLY A 35 -9.82 -0.72 -11.24
CA GLY A 35 -10.48 -0.99 -9.97
C GLY A 35 -9.68 -1.90 -9.03
N VAL A 36 -8.48 -2.34 -9.42
CA VAL A 36 -7.59 -3.17 -8.60
C VAL A 36 -6.93 -2.32 -7.52
N GLU A 37 -6.92 -2.81 -6.28
CA GLU A 37 -6.27 -2.15 -5.16
C GLU A 37 -4.77 -2.49 -5.08
N GLY A 38 -3.93 -1.45 -5.08
CA GLY A 38 -2.48 -1.56 -4.94
C GLY A 38 -1.99 -0.93 -3.63
N LEU A 39 -1.01 -1.57 -3.01
CA LEU A 39 -0.32 -1.08 -1.82
C LEU A 39 1.15 -0.85 -2.17
N LYS A 40 1.59 0.41 -2.17
CA LYS A 40 2.98 0.78 -2.38
C LYS A 40 3.70 0.90 -1.05
N ILE A 41 4.78 0.16 -0.86
CA ILE A 41 5.69 0.28 0.28
C ILE A 41 7.01 0.81 -0.27
N ALA A 42 7.42 2.01 0.15
CA ALA A 42 8.62 2.67 -0.35
C ALA A 42 9.56 3.05 0.78
N ASN A 43 10.87 2.99 0.53
CA ASN A 43 11.92 3.47 1.41
C ASN A 43 13.05 4.13 0.60
N SER A 44 14.15 4.48 1.26
CA SER A 44 15.31 5.13 0.60
C SER A 44 16.01 4.30 -0.46
N ARG A 45 15.78 2.97 -0.50
CA ARG A 45 16.43 2.05 -1.44
C ARG A 45 15.56 1.69 -2.63
N GLY A 46 14.26 1.95 -2.57
CA GLY A 46 13.32 1.60 -3.63
C GLY A 46 11.89 1.45 -3.13
N HIS A 47 11.09 0.69 -3.88
CA HIS A 47 9.71 0.43 -3.50
C HIS A 47 9.23 -0.93 -4.00
N LEU A 48 8.16 -1.38 -3.36
CA LEU A 48 7.41 -2.58 -3.67
C LEU A 48 5.95 -2.18 -3.91
N ILE A 49 5.29 -2.80 -4.88
CA ILE A 49 3.84 -2.72 -5.01
C ILE A 49 3.30 -4.11 -4.72
N ILE A 50 2.25 -4.20 -3.90
CA ILE A 50 1.57 -5.45 -3.59
C ILE A 50 0.11 -5.30 -3.98
N LEU A 51 -0.50 -6.34 -4.53
CA LEU A 51 -1.95 -6.43 -4.76
C LEU A 51 -2.59 -7.27 -3.64
N PRO A 52 -3.09 -6.65 -2.55
CA PRO A 52 -3.40 -7.37 -1.31
C PRO A 52 -4.52 -8.41 -1.47
N TRP A 53 -5.44 -8.17 -2.40
CA TRP A 53 -6.59 -9.05 -2.68
C TRP A 53 -6.39 -9.98 -3.88
N MET A 54 -5.23 -9.92 -4.54
CA MET A 54 -4.89 -10.81 -5.66
C MET A 54 -3.78 -11.78 -5.25
N GLY A 55 -3.97 -12.49 -4.14
CA GLY A 55 -2.97 -13.44 -3.63
C GLY A 55 -1.63 -12.78 -3.22
N GLN A 56 -1.65 -11.49 -2.90
CA GLN A 56 -0.45 -10.72 -2.52
C GLN A 56 0.63 -10.71 -3.61
N MET A 57 0.21 -10.64 -4.88
CA MET A 57 1.13 -10.45 -6.02
C MET A 57 2.01 -9.21 -5.83
N ILE A 58 3.28 -9.33 -6.22
CA ILE A 58 4.34 -8.31 -6.14
C ILE A 58 4.79 -7.90 -7.54
#